data_AF-A0A9P3PFN7-F1
#
_entry.id   AF-A0A9P3PFN7-F1
#
_cell.length_a   1.000
_cell.length_b   1.000
_cell.length_c   1.000
_cell.angle_alpha   90.00
_cell.angle_beta   90.00
_cell.angle_gamma   90.00
#
_symmetry.space_group_name_H-M   'P 1'
#
loop_
_entity.id
_entity.type
_entity.pdbx_description
1 polymer ?
#
loop_
_entity_poly.entity_id
_entity_poly.type
_entity_poly.pdbx_seq_one_letter_code
_entity_poly.pdbx_strand_id
1 'polypeptide(L)'
;MPLLFNNEKITVVVTALNLIGEQLDRQVQAAGLTAVSVTAENNSKETFLKIQKGKYRIVTINPEIVLQRDGFCKKLLWSHKTFMSKIFNITFDEGHCICQWGSTFRPEYKQVGSLRFLAPGIPFYVTSATIPPSMMSTLKETLHISPSSCTVSQRSNDRHNIAFDVQKMKYPINSYEDLAFLIPKNWKEGDPPPRKFMVFFDSKREAEKACQFLRNRAPEVFKENIKWFHAGMTTFFRSEELDSFKKGELWGLGMTDVGGMGIDISDVLTVVQWRAPKDLNILMQRFGRAARDFSLQGVAILIAEPKWFLDEYGKKGSRKRKRAAKKSTNGSSRKNQTPGSSNVTPDSDGSESSDSDGDAVPARQNSQPARVDGGDEALSDIDDAIRSIESTATRKGKKQKRTTDNAMRFFINARSLRGRKRCRRFHLNRFYKNSAIPTPAPCCDRCKPKVPKVCCDLCDPDRVKAMINERDDERQPATRGSSSSKRPSLALTHSAQQLHAALHRW
;
A
#
# COMPACT_ATOMS: atom_id res chain seq x y z
N MET A 1 -20.73 -14.17 20.94
CA MET A 1 -21.38 -13.51 22.11
C MET A 1 -22.91 -13.63 22.09
N PRO A 2 -23.69 -13.07 21.14
CA PRO A 2 -25.16 -13.15 21.22
C PRO A 2 -25.71 -14.57 21.33
N LEU A 3 -25.09 -15.52 20.64
CA LEU A 3 -25.50 -16.93 20.63
C LEU A 3 -25.28 -17.66 21.97
N LEU A 4 -24.40 -17.16 22.84
CA LEU A 4 -24.17 -17.72 24.18
C LEU A 4 -25.34 -17.44 25.13
N PHE A 5 -26.11 -16.38 24.87
CA PHE A 5 -27.26 -15.97 25.67
C PHE A 5 -28.59 -16.42 25.06
N ASN A 6 -28.57 -17.08 23.91
CA ASN A 6 -29.78 -17.51 23.24
C ASN A 6 -29.55 -18.86 22.56
N ASN A 7 -29.90 -19.96 23.25
CA ASN A 7 -29.52 -21.31 22.87
C ASN A 7 -30.20 -21.84 21.59
N GLU A 8 -31.23 -21.16 21.11
CA GLU A 8 -32.02 -21.61 19.95
C GLU A 8 -31.67 -20.86 18.65
N LYS A 9 -30.85 -19.81 18.75
CA LYS A 9 -30.58 -18.91 17.62
C LYS A 9 -29.36 -19.29 16.81
N ILE A 10 -29.39 -18.96 15.53
CA ILE A 10 -28.35 -19.25 14.54
C ILE A 10 -27.83 -17.95 13.94
N THR A 11 -26.52 -17.84 13.74
CA THR A 11 -25.92 -16.79 12.91
C THR A 11 -25.42 -17.39 11.60
N VAL A 12 -25.83 -16.80 10.49
CA VAL A 12 -25.27 -17.11 9.17
C VAL A 12 -24.15 -16.11 8.88
N VAL A 13 -22.96 -16.59 8.58
CA VAL A 13 -21.79 -15.76 8.25
C VAL A 13 -21.50 -15.89 6.76
N VAL A 14 -21.52 -14.78 6.03
CA VAL A 14 -21.17 -14.73 4.61
C VAL A 14 -19.73 -14.25 4.48
N THR A 15 -18.83 -15.12 4.00
CA THR A 15 -17.39 -14.83 3.86
C THR A 15 -16.87 -15.15 2.47
N ALA A 16 -15.80 -14.46 2.07
CA ALA A 16 -15.22 -14.57 0.74
C ALA A 16 -14.22 -15.71 0.64
N LEU A 17 -13.82 -16.29 1.78
CA LEU A 17 -12.70 -17.21 1.86
C LEU A 17 -13.00 -18.34 2.83
N ASN A 18 -12.87 -19.57 2.33
CA ASN A 18 -13.01 -20.78 3.13
C ASN A 18 -12.08 -20.76 4.36
N LEU A 19 -10.84 -20.27 4.19
CA LEU A 19 -9.86 -20.19 5.28
C LEU A 19 -10.37 -19.39 6.48
N ILE A 20 -11.07 -18.27 6.24
CA ILE A 20 -11.66 -17.45 7.30
C ILE A 20 -12.81 -18.23 7.98
N GLY A 21 -13.64 -18.92 7.18
CA GLY A 21 -14.72 -19.75 7.70
C GLY A 21 -14.22 -20.91 8.56
N GLU A 22 -13.20 -21.64 8.12
CA GLU A 22 -12.59 -22.73 8.88
C GLU A 22 -11.92 -22.24 10.17
N GLN A 23 -11.28 -21.07 10.14
CA GLN A 23 -10.71 -20.46 11.35
C GLN A 23 -11.82 -20.06 12.34
N LEU A 24 -12.91 -19.48 11.85
CA LEU A 24 -14.06 -19.12 12.67
C LEU A 24 -14.68 -20.38 13.30
N ASP A 25 -14.88 -21.44 12.52
CA ASP A 25 -15.42 -22.71 13.01
C ASP A 25 -14.59 -23.27 14.18
N ARG A 26 -13.26 -23.31 14.04
CA ARG A 26 -12.36 -23.78 15.11
C ARG A 26 -12.49 -22.92 16.38
N GLN A 27 -12.52 -21.60 16.24
CA GLN A 27 -12.66 -20.68 17.38
C GLN A 27 -14.02 -20.85 18.09
N VAL A 28 -15.07 -21.07 17.32
CA VAL A 28 -16.45 -21.20 17.82
C VAL A 28 -16.64 -22.55 18.53
N GLN A 29 -16.08 -23.62 17.97
CA GLN A 29 -16.08 -24.94 18.59
C GLN A 29 -15.28 -24.95 19.90
N ALA A 30 -14.12 -24.28 19.93
CA ALA A 30 -13.36 -24.10 21.17
C ALA A 30 -14.15 -23.32 22.25
N ALA A 31 -15.08 -22.46 21.84
CA ALA A 31 -16.00 -21.76 22.73
C ALA A 31 -17.27 -22.58 23.09
N GLY A 32 -17.34 -23.85 22.71
CA GLY A 32 -18.45 -24.77 23.05
C GLY A 32 -19.69 -24.64 22.16
N LEU A 33 -19.61 -23.96 21.02
CA LEU A 33 -20.72 -23.80 20.08
C LEU A 33 -20.52 -24.67 18.84
N THR A 34 -21.62 -25.17 18.26
CA THR A 34 -21.55 -25.95 17.02
C THR A 34 -21.46 -25.02 15.81
N ALA A 35 -20.50 -25.29 14.92
CA ALA A 35 -20.27 -24.51 13.71
C ALA A 35 -20.08 -25.41 12.49
N VAL A 36 -20.41 -24.89 11.31
CA VAL A 36 -20.12 -25.52 10.02
C VAL A 36 -19.80 -24.48 8.96
N SER A 37 -18.70 -24.69 8.24
CA SER A 37 -18.33 -23.97 7.03
C SER A 37 -18.78 -24.77 5.81
N VAL A 38 -19.70 -24.18 5.04
CA VAL A 38 -20.22 -24.77 3.80
C VAL A 38 -19.34 -24.33 2.64
N THR A 39 -18.61 -25.28 2.08
CA THR A 39 -17.72 -25.12 0.93
C THR A 39 -18.27 -25.93 -0.26
N ALA A 40 -17.58 -25.89 -1.40
CA ALA A 40 -17.95 -26.73 -2.54
C ALA A 40 -17.93 -28.23 -2.21
N GLU A 41 -17.07 -28.66 -1.28
CA GLU A 41 -16.85 -30.07 -0.93
C GLU A 41 -18.02 -30.67 -0.13
N ASN A 42 -18.72 -29.87 0.67
CA ASN A 42 -19.81 -30.31 1.54
C ASN A 42 -21.16 -29.66 1.22
N ASN A 43 -21.30 -29.00 0.06
CA ASN A 43 -22.53 -28.40 -0.45
C ASN A 43 -23.54 -29.48 -0.89
N SER A 44 -24.09 -30.22 0.06
CA SER A 44 -24.99 -31.36 -0.18
C SER A 44 -26.31 -31.22 0.57
N LYS A 45 -27.35 -31.90 0.08
CA LYS A 45 -28.66 -31.94 0.74
C LYS A 45 -28.56 -32.36 2.20
N GLU A 46 -27.69 -33.32 2.52
CA GLU A 46 -27.48 -33.81 3.89
C GLU A 46 -26.95 -32.72 4.83
N THR A 47 -25.93 -31.97 4.39
CA THR A 47 -25.38 -30.84 5.15
C THR A 47 -26.47 -29.81 5.44
N PHE A 48 -27.25 -29.44 4.43
CA PHE A 48 -28.32 -28.45 4.58
C PHE A 48 -29.49 -28.94 5.44
N LEU A 49 -29.83 -30.22 5.44
CA LEU A 49 -30.81 -30.78 6.37
C LEU A 49 -30.31 -30.73 7.82
N LYS A 50 -29.01 -30.97 8.06
CA LYS A 50 -28.40 -30.79 9.40
C LYS A 50 -28.48 -29.32 9.84
N ILE A 51 -28.19 -28.39 8.94
CA ILE A 51 -28.32 -26.94 9.19
C ILE A 51 -29.78 -26.57 9.52
N GLN A 52 -30.73 -26.97 8.68
CA GLN A 52 -32.16 -26.69 8.84
C GLN A 52 -32.70 -27.20 10.18
N LYS A 53 -32.25 -28.39 10.61
CA LYS A 53 -32.61 -29.00 11.91
C LYS A 53 -31.99 -28.28 13.12
N GLY A 54 -31.08 -27.33 12.89
CA GLY A 54 -30.43 -26.56 13.95
C GLY A 54 -29.24 -27.27 14.60
N LYS A 55 -28.61 -28.25 13.91
CA LYS A 55 -27.40 -28.92 14.41
C LYS A 55 -26.24 -27.93 14.63
N TYR A 56 -26.19 -26.85 13.84
CA TYR A 56 -25.14 -25.85 13.86
C TYR A 56 -25.70 -24.49 14.28
N ARG A 57 -25.05 -23.85 15.24
CA ARG A 57 -25.37 -22.51 15.75
C ARG A 57 -24.72 -21.41 14.91
N ILE A 58 -23.58 -21.71 14.28
CA ILE A 58 -22.93 -20.83 13.32
C ILE A 58 -22.80 -21.55 11.99
N VAL A 59 -23.24 -20.89 10.92
CA VAL A 59 -23.19 -21.45 9.56
C VAL A 59 -22.44 -20.46 8.68
N THR A 60 -21.21 -20.81 8.31
CA THR A 60 -20.39 -20.00 7.41
C THR A 60 -20.62 -20.45 5.98
N ILE A 61 -20.95 -19.54 5.05
CA ILE A 61 -21.29 -19.86 3.66
C ILE A 61 -20.69 -18.82 2.72
N ASN A 62 -20.17 -19.25 1.58
CA ASN A 62 -19.71 -18.33 0.54
C ASN A 62 -20.86 -17.69 -0.26
N PRO A 63 -20.67 -16.47 -0.83
CA PRO A 63 -21.67 -15.79 -1.66
C PRO A 63 -22.27 -16.63 -2.79
N GLU A 64 -21.46 -17.47 -3.45
CA GLU A 64 -21.90 -18.27 -4.60
C GLU A 64 -22.92 -19.33 -4.19
N ILE A 65 -22.74 -19.92 -3.00
CA ILE A 65 -23.63 -20.96 -2.45
C ILE A 65 -24.87 -20.32 -1.81
N VAL A 66 -24.68 -19.22 -1.06
CA VAL A 66 -25.76 -18.57 -0.31
C VAL A 66 -26.82 -17.93 -1.22
N LEU A 67 -26.40 -17.45 -2.40
CA LEU A 67 -27.23 -16.77 -3.40
C LEU A 67 -27.73 -17.66 -4.53
N GLN A 68 -27.35 -18.94 -4.57
CA GLN A 68 -27.69 -19.82 -5.68
C GLN A 68 -29.22 -19.96 -5.85
N ARG A 69 -29.73 -19.59 -7.03
CA ARG A 69 -31.18 -19.50 -7.32
C ARG A 69 -31.95 -20.80 -7.12
N ASP A 70 -31.33 -21.95 -7.38
CA ASP A 70 -31.92 -23.27 -7.18
C ASP A 70 -31.09 -24.15 -6.23
N GLY A 71 -30.26 -23.50 -5.41
CA GLY A 71 -29.41 -24.15 -4.43
C GLY A 71 -30.17 -24.58 -3.17
N PHE A 72 -29.48 -25.35 -2.32
CA PHE A 72 -30.04 -25.85 -1.08
C PHE A 72 -30.40 -24.74 -0.08
N CYS A 73 -29.67 -23.61 -0.07
CA CYS A 73 -30.01 -22.45 0.75
C CYS A 73 -31.46 -21.99 0.50
N LYS A 74 -31.84 -21.75 -0.75
CA LYS A 74 -33.21 -21.33 -1.08
C LYS A 74 -34.24 -22.42 -0.77
N LYS A 75 -33.95 -23.67 -1.13
CA LYS A 75 -34.90 -24.79 -1.04
C LYS A 75 -35.16 -25.27 0.39
N LEU A 76 -34.14 -25.21 1.27
CA LEU A 76 -34.18 -25.81 2.60
C LEU A 76 -34.03 -24.79 3.74
N LEU A 77 -33.43 -23.61 3.49
CA LEU A 77 -33.21 -22.61 4.54
C LEU A 77 -34.17 -21.43 4.39
N TRP A 78 -34.08 -20.67 3.28
CA TRP A 78 -34.82 -19.41 3.09
C TRP A 78 -36.34 -19.62 2.96
N SER A 79 -36.77 -20.75 2.39
CA SER A 79 -38.18 -21.13 2.29
C SER A 79 -38.75 -21.71 3.60
N HIS A 80 -37.92 -22.07 4.57
CA HIS A 80 -38.33 -22.82 5.74
C HIS A 80 -38.61 -21.91 6.94
N LYS A 81 -39.89 -21.60 7.20
CA LYS A 81 -40.33 -20.67 8.26
C LYS A 81 -39.70 -20.93 9.63
N THR A 82 -39.67 -22.19 10.09
CA THR A 82 -39.09 -22.52 11.40
C THR A 82 -37.59 -22.22 11.47
N PHE A 83 -36.83 -22.53 10.41
CA PHE A 83 -35.40 -22.22 10.37
C PHE A 83 -35.18 -20.70 10.35
N MET A 84 -35.93 -20.00 9.51
CA MET A 84 -35.91 -18.53 9.42
C MET A 84 -36.14 -17.86 10.77
N SER A 85 -37.09 -18.34 11.56
CA SER A 85 -37.37 -17.80 12.91
C SER A 85 -36.21 -17.98 13.91
N LYS A 86 -35.30 -18.93 13.64
CA LYS A 86 -34.11 -19.19 14.45
C LYS A 86 -32.93 -18.30 14.06
N ILE A 87 -32.94 -17.66 12.89
CA ILE A 87 -31.81 -16.83 12.48
C ILE A 87 -31.81 -15.53 13.28
N PHE A 88 -30.73 -15.27 14.01
CA PHE A 88 -30.52 -14.04 14.75
C PHE A 88 -30.05 -12.91 13.83
N ASN A 89 -29.08 -13.19 12.96
CA ASN A 89 -28.59 -12.24 11.97
C ASN A 89 -27.88 -12.95 10.81
N ILE A 90 -27.69 -12.19 9.73
CA ILE A 90 -26.72 -12.49 8.67
C ILE A 90 -25.53 -11.57 8.86
N THR A 91 -24.37 -12.16 9.14
CA THR A 91 -23.12 -11.43 9.36
C THR A 91 -22.29 -11.42 8.07
N PHE A 92 -21.85 -10.24 7.65
CA PHE A 92 -20.87 -10.06 6.59
C PHE A 92 -19.55 -9.66 7.22
N ASP A 93 -18.64 -10.62 7.35
CA ASP A 93 -17.29 -10.33 7.80
C ASP A 93 -16.44 -9.81 6.65
N GLU A 94 -15.42 -9.01 6.98
CA GLU A 94 -14.60 -8.27 6.01
C GLU A 94 -15.45 -7.49 5.00
N GLY A 95 -16.44 -6.74 5.48
CA GLY A 95 -17.41 -6.02 4.64
C GLY A 95 -16.79 -5.08 3.59
N HIS A 96 -15.52 -4.72 3.73
CA HIS A 96 -14.78 -3.99 2.70
C HIS A 96 -14.59 -4.81 1.40
N CYS A 97 -14.55 -6.14 1.48
CA CYS A 97 -14.48 -7.06 0.33
C CYS A 97 -15.72 -6.94 -0.56
N ILE A 98 -16.89 -6.64 0.01
CA ILE A 98 -18.13 -6.41 -0.75
C ILE A 98 -17.90 -5.29 -1.79
N CYS A 99 -17.20 -4.24 -1.39
CA CYS A 99 -16.89 -3.11 -2.26
C CYS A 99 -15.65 -3.35 -3.15
N GLN A 100 -14.62 -4.00 -2.62
CA GLN A 100 -13.34 -4.16 -3.34
C GLN A 100 -13.35 -5.32 -4.35
N TRP A 101 -13.98 -6.44 -4.01
CA TRP A 101 -13.86 -7.70 -4.75
C TRP A 101 -15.07 -8.01 -5.63
N GLY A 102 -16.22 -7.39 -5.36
CA GLY A 102 -17.41 -7.50 -6.21
C GLY A 102 -17.16 -7.11 -7.67
N SER A 103 -16.08 -6.37 -7.98
CA SER A 103 -15.70 -6.02 -9.34
C SER A 103 -14.66 -6.93 -10.00
N THR A 104 -13.97 -7.81 -9.28
CA THR A 104 -12.80 -8.54 -9.82
C THR A 104 -12.66 -9.98 -9.36
N PHE A 105 -12.92 -10.29 -8.09
CA PHE A 105 -12.55 -11.58 -7.49
C PHE A 105 -13.76 -12.47 -7.15
N ARG A 106 -14.89 -11.87 -6.72
CA ARG A 106 -16.16 -12.58 -6.47
C ARG A 106 -17.37 -11.70 -6.82
N PRO A 107 -17.83 -11.69 -8.07
CA PRO A 107 -18.92 -10.83 -8.55
C PRO A 107 -20.23 -10.94 -7.76
N GLU A 108 -20.49 -12.11 -7.16
CA GLU A 108 -21.65 -12.45 -6.36
C GLU A 108 -21.81 -11.53 -5.15
N TYR A 109 -20.70 -10.96 -4.64
CA TYR A 109 -20.76 -9.93 -3.60
C TYR A 109 -21.56 -8.70 -3.98
N LYS A 110 -21.68 -8.37 -5.27
CA LYS A 110 -22.56 -7.27 -5.70
C LYS A 110 -24.04 -7.58 -5.53
N GLN A 111 -24.38 -8.86 -5.41
CA GLN A 111 -25.75 -9.35 -5.35
C GLN A 111 -26.16 -9.78 -3.93
N VAL A 112 -25.26 -9.74 -2.94
CA VAL A 112 -25.58 -10.18 -1.57
C VAL A 112 -26.65 -9.34 -0.89
N GLY A 113 -26.90 -8.11 -1.37
CA GLY A 113 -28.07 -7.32 -0.96
C GLY A 113 -29.40 -8.03 -1.22
N SER A 114 -29.46 -8.93 -2.22
CA SER A 114 -30.66 -9.71 -2.52
C SER A 114 -31.10 -10.65 -1.41
N LEU A 115 -30.21 -10.98 -0.46
CA LEU A 115 -30.57 -11.71 0.75
C LEU A 115 -31.65 -11.00 1.56
N ARG A 116 -31.82 -9.68 1.43
CA ARG A 116 -32.96 -8.99 2.07
C ARG A 116 -34.32 -9.47 1.58
N PHE A 117 -34.42 -9.86 0.31
CA PHE A 117 -35.65 -10.40 -0.27
C PHE A 117 -35.85 -11.87 0.08
N LEU A 118 -34.76 -12.64 0.16
CA LEU A 118 -34.79 -14.06 0.52
C LEU A 118 -35.02 -14.28 2.02
N ALA A 119 -34.55 -13.33 2.83
CA ALA A 119 -34.55 -13.39 4.28
C ALA A 119 -35.13 -12.11 4.90
N PRO A 120 -36.41 -11.80 4.66
CA PRO A 120 -37.03 -10.57 5.14
C PRO A 120 -37.07 -10.53 6.67
N GLY A 121 -36.82 -9.34 7.23
CA GLY A 121 -36.83 -9.10 8.67
C GLY A 121 -35.57 -9.54 9.43
N ILE A 122 -34.65 -10.28 8.80
CA ILE A 122 -33.41 -10.70 9.46
C ILE A 122 -32.39 -9.55 9.46
N PRO A 123 -31.84 -9.17 10.63
CA PRO A 123 -30.81 -8.13 10.72
C PRO A 123 -29.54 -8.51 9.96
N PHE A 124 -28.99 -7.53 9.24
CA PHE A 124 -27.64 -7.65 8.68
C PHE A 124 -26.64 -7.01 9.64
N TYR A 125 -25.57 -7.74 9.95
CA TYR A 125 -24.46 -7.24 10.74
C TYR A 125 -23.22 -7.22 9.86
N VAL A 126 -22.54 -6.07 9.74
CA VAL A 126 -21.39 -5.93 8.86
C VAL A 126 -20.18 -5.49 9.67
N THR A 127 -19.10 -6.26 9.62
CA THR A 127 -17.85 -6.00 10.33
C THR A 127 -16.73 -5.75 9.33
N SER A 128 -15.89 -4.77 9.63
CA SER A 128 -14.66 -4.51 8.87
C SER A 128 -13.74 -3.59 9.66
N ALA A 129 -12.44 -3.85 9.62
CA ALA A 129 -11.44 -3.01 10.26
C ALA A 129 -11.25 -1.66 9.55
N THR A 130 -11.44 -1.62 8.23
CA THR A 130 -11.11 -0.45 7.41
C THR A 130 -12.18 -0.21 6.33
N ILE A 131 -13.02 0.81 6.55
CA ILE A 131 -14.00 1.28 5.56
C ILE A 131 -13.92 2.81 5.51
N PRO A 132 -13.27 3.41 4.50
CA PRO A 132 -13.33 4.85 4.32
C PRO A 132 -14.77 5.28 3.96
N PRO A 133 -15.15 6.55 4.18
CA PRO A 133 -16.52 7.01 3.98
C PRO A 133 -17.10 6.73 2.59
N SER A 134 -16.27 6.81 1.54
CA SER A 134 -16.70 6.48 0.17
C SER A 134 -17.08 5.01 0.02
N MET A 135 -16.35 4.11 0.67
CA MET A 135 -16.65 2.69 0.69
C MET A 135 -17.89 2.38 1.52
N MET A 136 -18.10 3.11 2.63
CA MET A 136 -19.31 2.98 3.45
C MET A 136 -20.58 3.29 2.64
N SER A 137 -20.56 4.34 1.80
CA SER A 137 -21.68 4.65 0.89
C SER A 137 -21.96 3.50 -0.08
N THR A 138 -20.92 3.01 -0.77
CA THR A 138 -21.05 1.87 -1.70
C THR A 138 -21.55 0.59 -1.01
N LEU A 139 -21.08 0.33 0.21
CA LEU A 139 -21.50 -0.82 1.01
C LEU A 139 -22.99 -0.74 1.34
N LYS A 140 -23.47 0.43 1.79
CA LYS A 140 -24.88 0.65 2.10
C LYS A 140 -25.77 0.48 0.87
N GLU A 141 -25.35 1.01 -0.27
CA GLU A 141 -26.05 0.82 -1.55
C GLU A 141 -26.12 -0.65 -1.95
N THR A 142 -24.98 -1.35 -1.93
CA THR A 142 -24.88 -2.77 -2.34
C THR A 142 -25.70 -3.68 -1.44
N LEU A 143 -25.76 -3.38 -0.14
CA LEU A 143 -26.52 -4.14 0.84
C LEU A 143 -27.96 -3.63 1.02
N HIS A 144 -28.41 -2.66 0.23
CA HIS A 144 -29.73 -2.02 0.37
C HIS A 144 -30.04 -1.59 1.82
N ILE A 145 -29.04 -1.02 2.51
CA ILE A 145 -29.17 -0.53 3.88
C ILE A 145 -29.82 0.85 3.84
N SER A 146 -31.02 0.98 4.38
CA SER A 146 -31.64 2.29 4.58
C SER A 146 -30.88 3.08 5.67
N PRO A 147 -30.63 4.38 5.47
CA PRO A 147 -30.07 5.25 6.52
C PRO A 147 -30.90 5.24 7.82
N SER A 148 -32.23 5.09 7.73
CA SER A 148 -33.14 5.12 8.89
C SER A 148 -33.10 3.85 9.74
N SER A 149 -32.63 2.73 9.20
CA SER A 149 -32.57 1.43 9.88
C SER A 149 -31.14 0.93 10.12
N CYS A 150 -30.16 1.83 10.05
CA CYS A 150 -28.74 1.51 10.17
C CYS A 150 -28.11 2.19 11.39
N THR A 151 -27.65 1.38 12.34
CA THR A 151 -26.76 1.85 13.39
C THR A 151 -25.31 1.67 12.93
N VAL A 152 -24.55 2.76 12.91
CA VAL A 152 -23.11 2.74 12.58
C VAL A 152 -22.30 2.90 13.87
N SER A 153 -21.60 1.83 14.27
CA SER A 153 -20.61 1.90 15.34
C SER A 153 -19.22 2.02 14.73
N GLN A 154 -18.66 3.24 14.73
CA GLN A 154 -17.33 3.52 14.19
C GLN A 154 -16.33 3.83 15.32
N ARG A 155 -15.10 3.32 15.17
CA ARG A 155 -13.95 3.62 16.02
C ARG A 155 -12.79 4.09 15.15
N SER A 156 -11.88 4.86 15.74
CA SER A 156 -10.65 5.24 15.05
C SER A 156 -9.84 3.97 14.76
N ASN A 157 -9.39 3.83 13.52
CA ASN A 157 -8.48 2.75 13.13
C ASN A 157 -6.99 3.15 13.25
N ASP A 158 -6.71 4.32 13.85
CA ASP A 158 -5.33 4.75 14.11
C ASP A 158 -4.64 3.83 15.11
N ARG A 159 -3.44 3.38 14.73
CA ARG A 159 -2.58 2.52 15.54
C ARG A 159 -1.43 3.36 16.07
N HIS A 160 -1.65 3.90 17.26
CA HIS A 160 -0.71 4.78 17.96
C HIS A 160 0.64 4.11 18.27
N ASN A 161 0.71 2.78 18.28
CA ASN A 161 1.92 2.03 18.55
C ASN A 161 2.69 1.60 17.29
N ILE A 162 2.30 2.09 16.11
CA ILE A 162 2.96 1.84 14.83
C ILE A 162 3.51 3.16 14.29
N ALA A 163 4.82 3.28 14.13
CA ALA A 163 5.44 4.39 13.42
C ALA A 163 5.36 4.18 11.90
N PHE A 164 5.10 5.24 11.13
CA PHE A 164 5.07 5.16 9.67
C PHE A 164 6.34 5.71 9.03
N ASP A 165 6.83 5.01 8.01
CA ASP A 165 7.93 5.46 7.16
C ASP A 165 7.60 5.25 5.68
N VAL A 166 8.10 6.14 4.81
CA VAL A 166 8.05 5.94 3.37
C VAL A 166 9.42 6.22 2.79
N GLN A 167 10.00 5.18 2.19
CA GLN A 167 11.29 5.20 1.55
C GLN A 167 11.11 5.16 0.04
N LYS A 168 11.92 5.95 -0.66
CA LYS A 168 12.01 5.91 -2.11
C LYS A 168 12.98 4.81 -2.49
N MET A 169 12.60 3.91 -3.40
CA MET A 169 13.50 2.89 -3.92
C MET A 169 14.78 3.52 -4.48
N LYS A 170 15.93 3.11 -3.93
CA LYS A 170 17.25 3.59 -4.35
C LYS A 170 17.88 2.66 -5.39
N TYR A 171 17.53 1.39 -5.37
CA TYR A 171 18.15 0.35 -6.20
C TYR A 171 17.19 -0.19 -7.28
N PRO A 172 17.70 -0.93 -8.28
CA PRO A 172 16.84 -1.60 -9.25
C PRO A 172 15.83 -2.51 -8.55
N ILE A 173 14.56 -2.45 -8.96
CA ILE A 173 13.45 -3.17 -8.34
C ILE A 173 13.66 -4.69 -8.20
N ASN A 174 14.42 -5.30 -9.11
CA ASN A 174 14.70 -6.74 -9.12
C ASN A 174 15.94 -7.12 -8.28
N SER A 175 16.67 -6.15 -7.72
CA SER A 175 17.82 -6.40 -6.84
C SER A 175 17.40 -6.67 -5.40
N TYR A 176 16.25 -6.14 -4.97
CA TYR A 176 15.75 -6.19 -3.61
C TYR A 176 16.68 -5.56 -2.55
N GLU A 177 17.70 -4.80 -2.97
CA GLU A 177 18.71 -4.24 -2.08
C GLU A 177 18.15 -3.21 -1.08
N ASP A 178 17.03 -2.56 -1.41
CA ASP A 178 16.28 -1.70 -0.47
C ASP A 178 15.70 -2.49 0.73
N LEU A 179 15.64 -3.83 0.69
CA LEU A 179 15.24 -4.69 1.82
C LEU A 179 16.43 -5.14 2.69
N ALA A 180 17.66 -4.79 2.31
CA ALA A 180 18.88 -5.26 2.96
C ALA A 180 18.99 -4.91 4.46
N PHE A 181 18.27 -3.89 4.93
CA PHE A 181 18.24 -3.53 6.36
C PHE A 181 17.55 -4.60 7.23
N LEU A 182 16.69 -5.44 6.65
CA LEU A 182 16.01 -6.50 7.41
C LEU A 182 17.00 -7.56 7.90
N ILE A 183 18.03 -7.85 7.10
CA ILE A 183 19.11 -8.78 7.41
C ILE A 183 20.45 -8.09 7.09
N PRO A 184 21.12 -7.49 8.10
CA PRO A 184 22.40 -6.82 7.93
C PRO A 184 23.45 -7.75 7.31
N LYS A 185 24.34 -7.21 6.47
CA LYS A 185 25.29 -8.01 5.68
C LYS A 185 26.32 -8.71 6.58
N ASN A 186 26.67 -8.07 7.68
CA ASN A 186 27.67 -8.54 8.62
C ASN A 186 27.06 -9.28 9.82
N TRP A 187 25.79 -9.67 9.74
CA TRP A 187 25.11 -10.41 10.80
C TRP A 187 25.69 -11.83 10.89
N LYS A 188 26.14 -12.23 12.09
CA LYS A 188 26.85 -13.49 12.36
C LYS A 188 26.07 -14.38 13.30
N GLU A 189 26.41 -15.66 13.29
CA GLU A 189 25.97 -16.59 14.33
C GLU A 189 26.44 -16.10 15.71
N GLY A 190 25.50 -15.89 16.63
CA GLY A 190 25.71 -15.27 17.94
C GLY A 190 25.23 -13.82 18.06
N ASP A 191 24.97 -13.12 16.94
CA ASP A 191 24.32 -11.81 16.98
C ASP A 191 22.85 -11.94 17.41
N PRO A 192 22.26 -10.92 18.05
CA PRO A 192 20.84 -10.92 18.37
C PRO A 192 19.99 -11.12 17.12
N PRO A 193 18.91 -11.92 17.18
CA PRO A 193 18.04 -12.14 16.03
C PRO A 193 17.45 -10.81 15.54
N PRO A 194 17.23 -10.65 14.23
CA PRO A 194 16.59 -9.47 13.70
C PRO A 194 15.18 -9.30 14.27
N ARG A 195 14.69 -8.06 14.30
CA ARG A 195 13.30 -7.77 14.69
C ARG A 195 12.35 -8.55 13.79
N LYS A 196 11.41 -9.31 14.39
CA LYS A 196 10.42 -10.10 13.64
C LYS A 196 9.71 -9.25 12.59
N PHE A 197 9.69 -9.69 11.33
CA PHE A 197 9.24 -8.88 10.21
C PHE A 197 8.30 -9.59 9.24
N MET A 198 7.47 -8.81 8.57
CA MET A 198 6.67 -9.24 7.41
C MET A 198 6.90 -8.30 6.24
N VAL A 199 7.05 -8.85 5.02
CA VAL A 199 7.17 -8.06 3.79
C VAL A 199 6.04 -8.42 2.83
N PHE A 200 5.25 -7.44 2.43
CA PHE A 200 4.14 -7.62 1.50
C PHE A 200 4.55 -7.33 0.06
N PHE A 201 4.18 -8.24 -0.83
CA PHE A 201 4.42 -8.18 -2.26
C PHE A 201 3.12 -8.34 -3.05
N ASP A 202 3.07 -7.75 -4.25
CA ASP A 202 1.90 -7.85 -5.13
C ASP A 202 1.97 -9.07 -6.06
N SER A 203 3.08 -9.82 -6.09
CA SER A 203 3.22 -11.06 -6.85
C SER A 203 3.93 -12.17 -6.09
N LYS A 204 3.55 -13.43 -6.36
CA LYS A 204 4.15 -14.63 -5.77
C LYS A 204 5.65 -14.70 -6.05
N ARG A 205 6.02 -14.44 -7.31
CA ARG A 205 7.40 -14.44 -7.80
C ARG A 205 8.27 -13.39 -7.11
N GLU A 206 7.75 -12.20 -6.82
CA GLU A 206 8.50 -11.19 -6.07
C GLU A 206 8.70 -11.62 -4.61
N ALA A 207 7.69 -12.21 -3.98
CA ALA A 207 7.81 -12.72 -2.61
C ALA A 207 8.90 -13.80 -2.50
N GLU A 208 8.88 -14.77 -3.41
CA GLU A 208 9.90 -15.84 -3.51
C GLU A 208 11.31 -15.26 -3.70
N LYS A 209 11.50 -14.42 -4.72
CA LYS A 209 12.82 -13.86 -5.05
C LYS A 209 13.38 -12.95 -3.97
N ALA A 210 12.54 -12.10 -3.38
CA ALA A 210 12.96 -11.20 -2.31
C ALA A 210 13.33 -11.98 -1.04
N CYS A 211 12.59 -13.04 -0.71
CA CYS A 211 12.96 -13.91 0.41
C CYS A 211 14.27 -14.65 0.11
N GLN A 212 14.47 -15.16 -1.12
CA GLN A 212 15.74 -15.77 -1.49
C GLN A 212 16.92 -14.78 -1.36
N PHE A 213 16.72 -13.52 -1.76
CA PHE A 213 17.72 -12.47 -1.54
C PHE A 213 18.05 -12.30 -0.05
N LEU A 214 17.05 -12.21 0.83
CA LEU A 214 17.26 -12.08 2.27
C LEU A 214 17.92 -13.33 2.88
N ARG A 215 17.53 -14.53 2.44
CA ARG A 215 18.16 -15.80 2.84
C ARG A 215 19.63 -15.83 2.49
N ASN A 216 20.00 -15.41 1.28
CA ASN A 216 21.40 -15.38 0.85
C ASN A 216 22.28 -14.41 1.66
N ARG A 217 21.67 -13.51 2.45
CA ARG A 217 22.38 -12.61 3.37
C ARG A 217 22.47 -13.17 4.79
N ALA A 218 21.61 -14.10 5.16
CA ALA A 218 21.66 -14.77 6.44
C ALA A 218 22.75 -15.87 6.43
N PRO A 219 23.41 -16.14 7.57
CA PRO A 219 24.25 -17.32 7.73
C PRO A 219 23.49 -18.60 7.43
N GLU A 220 24.21 -19.63 6.98
CA GLU A 220 23.61 -20.88 6.45
C GLU A 220 22.56 -21.47 7.39
N VAL A 221 22.88 -21.53 8.69
CA VAL A 221 22.02 -22.13 9.72
C VAL A 221 20.69 -21.39 9.94
N PHE A 222 20.58 -20.14 9.49
CA PHE A 222 19.40 -19.29 9.68
C PHE A 222 18.66 -18.94 8.38
N LYS A 223 19.08 -19.49 7.23
CA LYS A 223 18.39 -19.26 5.96
C LYS A 223 16.92 -19.67 6.04
N GLU A 224 16.61 -20.75 6.74
CA GLU A 224 15.24 -21.22 6.87
C GLU A 224 14.38 -20.40 7.84
N ASN A 225 14.96 -19.46 8.61
CA ASN A 225 14.20 -18.56 9.48
C ASN A 225 13.45 -17.46 8.70
N ILE A 226 13.66 -17.36 7.38
CA ILE A 226 12.97 -16.44 6.48
C ILE A 226 12.21 -17.27 5.46
N LYS A 227 10.89 -17.11 5.38
CA LYS A 227 10.03 -17.90 4.48
C LYS A 227 9.15 -16.98 3.64
N TRP A 228 8.58 -17.51 2.56
CA TRP A 228 7.54 -16.82 1.82
C TRP A 228 6.19 -17.51 1.99
N PHE A 229 5.10 -16.79 1.70
CA PHE A 229 3.74 -17.24 1.91
C PHE A 229 2.79 -16.70 0.84
N HIS A 230 2.19 -17.59 0.05
CA HIS A 230 1.21 -17.19 -0.95
C HIS A 230 0.24 -18.32 -1.34
N ALA A 231 -0.79 -17.97 -2.13
CA ALA A 231 -1.84 -18.89 -2.57
C ALA A 231 -1.35 -20.15 -3.32
N GLY A 232 -0.15 -20.14 -3.90
CA GLY A 232 0.43 -21.31 -4.58
C GLY A 232 0.95 -22.41 -3.65
N MET A 233 1.04 -22.17 -2.34
CA MET A 233 1.51 -23.17 -1.38
C MET A 233 0.41 -24.12 -0.94
N THR A 234 0.79 -25.27 -0.40
CA THR A 234 -0.17 -26.19 0.22
C THR A 234 -0.71 -25.61 1.53
N THR A 235 -1.92 -26.02 1.93
CA THR A 235 -2.49 -25.61 3.22
C THR A 235 -1.67 -26.11 4.39
N PHE A 236 -1.09 -27.32 4.28
CA PHE A 236 -0.19 -27.90 5.29
C PHE A 236 1.03 -27.00 5.52
N PHE A 237 1.78 -26.68 4.46
CA PHE A 237 2.95 -25.80 4.53
C PHE A 237 2.61 -24.45 5.15
N ARG A 238 1.50 -23.84 4.71
CA ARG A 238 1.02 -22.59 5.29
C ARG A 238 0.73 -22.69 6.79
N SER A 239 0.12 -23.78 7.24
CA SER A 239 -0.22 -23.95 8.65
C SER A 239 1.02 -24.14 9.51
N GLU A 240 1.96 -24.98 9.06
CA GLU A 240 3.20 -25.28 9.75
C GLU A 240 4.07 -24.03 9.92
N GLU A 241 4.38 -23.35 8.82
CA GLU A 241 5.24 -22.16 8.85
C GLU A 241 4.61 -21.01 9.64
N LEU A 242 3.27 -20.89 9.61
CA LEU A 242 2.56 -19.90 10.40
C LEU A 242 2.69 -20.20 11.91
N ASP A 243 2.61 -21.46 12.31
CA ASP A 243 2.81 -21.85 13.70
C ASP A 243 4.26 -21.68 14.15
N SER A 244 5.24 -21.99 13.31
CA SER A 244 6.65 -21.68 13.57
C SER A 244 6.89 -20.17 13.71
N PHE A 245 6.24 -19.34 12.91
CA PHE A 245 6.34 -17.89 13.03
C PHE A 245 5.71 -17.34 14.32
N LYS A 246 4.58 -17.92 14.77
CA LYS A 246 3.97 -17.60 16.06
C LYS A 246 4.89 -17.96 17.23
N LYS A 247 5.52 -19.14 17.17
CA LYS A 247 6.46 -19.63 18.20
C LYS A 247 7.77 -18.83 18.25
N GLY A 248 8.06 -18.03 17.23
CA GLY A 248 9.28 -17.24 17.12
C GLY A 248 10.47 -17.98 16.51
N GLU A 249 10.24 -19.18 15.95
CA GLU A 249 11.25 -19.96 15.23
C GLU A 249 11.65 -19.28 13.91
N LEU A 250 10.68 -18.62 13.25
CA LEU A 250 10.92 -17.81 12.07
C LEU A 250 11.06 -16.32 12.43
N TRP A 251 11.92 -15.62 11.70
CA TRP A 251 12.15 -14.18 11.84
C TRP A 251 11.35 -13.37 10.83
N GLY A 252 11.16 -13.89 9.62
CA GLY A 252 10.68 -13.12 8.48
C GLY A 252 9.71 -13.87 7.59
N LEU A 253 8.59 -13.23 7.23
CA LEU A 253 7.67 -13.76 6.21
C LEU A 253 7.50 -12.78 5.04
N GLY A 254 7.80 -13.21 3.82
CA GLY A 254 7.40 -12.51 2.60
C GLY A 254 6.08 -13.01 2.05
N MET A 255 5.05 -12.17 1.93
CA MET A 255 3.69 -12.63 1.61
C MET A 255 2.95 -11.79 0.58
N THR A 256 1.95 -12.41 -0.06
CA THR A 256 0.92 -11.72 -0.85
C THR A 256 -0.37 -11.59 -0.05
N ASP A 257 -1.40 -10.92 -0.59
CA ASP A 257 -2.68 -10.67 0.12
C ASP A 257 -3.34 -11.95 0.68
N VAL A 258 -3.23 -13.07 -0.04
CA VAL A 258 -3.77 -14.36 0.41
C VAL A 258 -3.05 -14.88 1.67
N GLY A 259 -1.81 -14.46 1.88
CA GLY A 259 -1.06 -14.77 3.08
C GLY A 259 -1.45 -13.96 4.30
N GLY A 260 -1.94 -12.73 4.14
CA GLY A 260 -2.20 -11.84 5.28
C GLY A 260 -3.54 -12.06 5.98
N MET A 261 -4.50 -12.74 5.36
CA MET A 261 -5.86 -12.88 5.89
C MET A 261 -5.92 -13.95 6.98
N GLY A 262 -6.50 -13.62 8.13
CA GLY A 262 -6.59 -14.53 9.27
C GLY A 262 -5.32 -14.67 10.14
N ILE A 263 -4.17 -14.13 9.71
CA ILE A 263 -2.95 -14.15 10.54
C ILE A 263 -3.08 -13.19 11.73
N ASP A 264 -3.00 -13.75 12.92
CA ASP A 264 -2.94 -13.02 14.18
C ASP A 264 -1.64 -13.35 14.93
N ILE A 265 -0.68 -12.43 14.83
CA ILE A 265 0.63 -12.52 15.46
C ILE A 265 0.88 -11.20 16.19
N SER A 266 1.10 -11.30 17.49
CA SER A 266 1.17 -10.17 18.41
C SER A 266 2.42 -9.31 18.20
N ASP A 267 3.55 -9.94 17.90
CA ASP A 267 4.90 -9.40 18.07
C ASP A 267 5.65 -9.13 16.75
N VAL A 268 4.95 -8.98 15.62
CA VAL A 268 5.59 -8.51 14.38
C VAL A 268 5.99 -7.05 14.52
N LEU A 269 7.28 -6.76 14.61
CA LEU A 269 7.78 -5.42 14.92
C LEU A 269 8.05 -4.56 13.68
N THR A 270 8.28 -5.19 12.53
CA THR A 270 8.54 -4.49 11.27
C THR A 270 7.62 -5.02 10.18
N VAL A 271 6.81 -4.15 9.59
CA VAL A 271 6.03 -4.48 8.40
C VAL A 271 6.53 -3.63 7.24
N VAL A 272 6.89 -4.26 6.14
CA VAL A 272 7.33 -3.59 4.93
C VAL A 272 6.33 -3.85 3.81
N GLN A 273 5.90 -2.79 3.15
CA GLN A 273 5.19 -2.87 1.88
C GLN A 273 6.19 -2.63 0.75
N TRP A 274 6.45 -3.66 -0.07
CA TRP A 274 7.27 -3.53 -1.27
C TRP A 274 6.42 -2.98 -2.42
N ARG A 275 6.79 -1.81 -2.94
CA ARG A 275 6.06 -1.03 -3.96
C ARG A 275 4.75 -0.46 -3.46
N ALA A 276 4.29 0.64 -4.07
CA ALA A 276 3.02 1.21 -3.67
C ALA A 276 1.86 0.30 -4.11
N PRO A 277 0.98 -0.12 -3.18
CA PRO A 277 -0.17 -0.95 -3.52
C PRO A 277 -1.23 -0.11 -4.25
N LYS A 278 -2.26 -0.79 -4.75
CA LYS A 278 -3.35 -0.18 -5.53
C LYS A 278 -4.02 1.00 -4.84
N ASP A 279 -4.20 0.95 -3.52
CA ASP A 279 -4.79 2.04 -2.75
C ASP A 279 -4.31 2.05 -1.29
N LEU A 280 -4.61 3.16 -0.62
CA LEU A 280 -4.21 3.41 0.77
C LEU A 280 -4.89 2.44 1.75
N ASN A 281 -6.08 1.92 1.42
CA ASN A 281 -6.80 1.01 2.30
C ASN A 281 -6.05 -0.33 2.42
N ILE A 282 -5.58 -0.86 1.29
CA ILE A 282 -4.73 -2.07 1.26
C ILE A 282 -3.45 -1.84 2.07
N LEU A 283 -2.78 -0.69 1.86
CA LEU A 283 -1.56 -0.36 2.61
C LEU A 283 -1.80 -0.39 4.12
N MET A 284 -2.91 0.20 4.59
CA MET A 284 -3.23 0.28 6.01
C MET A 284 -3.62 -1.05 6.63
N GLN A 285 -4.32 -1.92 5.89
CA GLN A 285 -4.58 -3.28 6.34
C GLN A 285 -3.30 -4.08 6.53
N ARG A 286 -2.36 -3.95 5.58
CA ARG A 286 -1.04 -4.60 5.64
C ARG A 286 -0.21 -4.03 6.80
N PHE A 287 -0.11 -2.71 6.93
CA PHE A 287 0.58 -2.04 8.03
C PHE A 287 0.01 -2.38 9.41
N GLY A 288 -1.31 -2.57 9.52
CA GLY A 288 -1.98 -2.97 10.76
C GLY A 288 -1.58 -4.35 11.30
N ARG A 289 -0.78 -5.13 10.56
CA ARG A 289 -0.18 -6.38 11.03
C ARG A 289 1.02 -6.15 11.97
N ALA A 290 1.59 -4.94 12.02
CA ALA A 290 2.65 -4.62 12.97
C ALA A 290 2.08 -4.45 14.39
N ALA A 291 2.88 -4.85 15.38
CA ALA A 291 2.72 -4.65 16.82
C ALA A 291 1.27 -4.79 17.29
N ARG A 292 0.67 -5.97 17.11
CA ARG A 292 -0.70 -6.24 17.57
C ARG A 292 -0.82 -6.28 19.08
N ASP A 293 0.26 -6.64 19.76
CA ASP A 293 0.43 -6.26 21.16
C ASP A 293 0.68 -4.75 21.26
N PHE A 294 -0.26 -4.05 21.90
CA PHE A 294 -0.21 -2.61 22.12
C PHE A 294 0.86 -2.18 23.13
N SER A 295 1.47 -3.12 23.87
CA SER A 295 2.64 -2.87 24.71
C SER A 295 3.90 -2.63 23.86
N LEU A 296 3.96 -3.20 22.65
CA LEU A 296 5.10 -3.13 21.74
C LEU A 296 5.01 -1.91 20.80
N GLN A 297 6.16 -1.49 20.28
CA GLN A 297 6.28 -0.45 19.25
C GLN A 297 6.76 -1.05 17.93
N GLY A 298 5.92 -0.94 16.89
CA GLY A 298 6.22 -1.42 15.55
C GLY A 298 6.54 -0.28 14.57
N VAL A 299 7.22 -0.61 13.47
CA VAL A 299 7.42 0.31 12.34
C VAL A 299 6.81 -0.29 11.08
N ALA A 300 6.10 0.54 10.32
CA ALA A 300 5.49 0.17 9.06
C ALA A 300 6.06 1.04 7.94
N ILE A 301 6.74 0.39 6.99
CA ILE A 301 7.58 1.03 5.99
C ILE A 301 6.98 0.77 4.61
N LEU A 302 6.74 1.82 3.84
CA LEU A 302 6.42 1.70 2.41
C LEU A 302 7.68 2.00 1.59
N ILE A 303 8.15 1.02 0.83
CA ILE A 303 9.22 1.22 -0.15
C ILE A 303 8.55 1.48 -1.51
N ALA A 304 8.48 2.74 -1.92
CA ALA A 304 7.73 3.17 -3.11
C ALA A 304 8.64 3.42 -4.32
N GLU A 305 8.12 3.12 -5.51
CA GLU A 305 8.86 3.39 -6.75
C GLU A 305 9.03 4.90 -7.00
N PRO A 306 10.13 5.36 -7.64
CA PRO A 306 10.41 6.78 -7.82
C PRO A 306 9.28 7.58 -8.47
N LYS A 307 8.50 6.96 -9.38
CA LYS A 307 7.36 7.58 -10.08
C LYS A 307 6.28 8.15 -9.14
N TRP A 308 6.22 7.70 -7.89
CA TRP A 308 5.25 8.18 -6.91
C TRP A 308 5.66 9.50 -6.24
N PHE A 309 6.92 9.91 -6.36
CA PHE A 309 7.44 11.09 -5.68
C PHE A 309 7.37 12.34 -6.58
N LEU A 310 6.91 13.45 -6.02
CA LEU A 310 6.74 14.72 -6.73
C LEU A 310 8.05 15.28 -7.26
N ASP A 311 9.17 15.04 -6.56
CA ASP A 311 10.51 15.48 -6.98
C ASP A 311 10.94 14.87 -8.33
N GLU A 312 10.38 13.73 -8.73
CA GLU A 312 10.63 13.13 -10.04
C GLU A 312 9.87 13.80 -11.18
N TYR A 313 8.75 14.49 -10.90
CA TYR A 313 8.00 15.22 -11.91
C TYR A 313 8.76 16.47 -12.38
N GLY A 314 9.33 17.25 -11.45
CA GLY A 314 10.17 18.41 -11.76
C GLY A 314 11.43 18.03 -12.56
N LYS A 315 12.07 16.89 -12.24
CA LYS A 315 13.22 16.37 -13.01
C LYS A 315 12.88 15.98 -14.45
N LYS A 316 11.65 15.49 -14.71
CA LYS A 316 11.18 15.21 -16.08
C LYS A 316 10.89 16.49 -16.86
N GLY A 317 10.30 17.50 -16.21
CA GLY A 317 10.10 18.84 -16.78
C GLY A 317 11.41 19.48 -17.22
N SER A 318 12.41 19.50 -16.32
CA SER A 318 13.73 20.07 -16.61
C SER A 318 14.49 19.30 -17.70
N ARG A 319 14.42 17.96 -17.72
CA ARG A 319 15.02 17.15 -18.81
C ARG A 319 14.34 17.40 -20.16
N LYS A 320 13.02 17.59 -20.19
CA LYS A 320 12.27 17.92 -21.41
C LYS A 320 12.61 19.31 -21.92
N ARG A 321 12.73 20.31 -21.02
CA ARG A 321 13.20 21.67 -21.34
C ARG A 321 14.65 21.68 -21.81
N LYS A 322 15.57 20.97 -21.16
CA LYS A 322 16.96 20.81 -21.61
C LYS A 322 17.06 20.13 -22.98
N ARG A 323 16.21 19.13 -23.27
CA ARG A 323 16.13 18.50 -24.61
C ARG A 323 15.54 19.44 -25.67
N ALA A 324 14.58 20.29 -25.30
CA ALA A 324 14.02 21.30 -26.20
C ALA A 324 15.03 22.42 -26.51
N ALA A 325 15.73 22.93 -25.49
CA ALA A 325 16.80 23.91 -25.64
C ALA A 325 17.98 23.38 -26.46
N LYS A 326 18.33 22.09 -26.32
CA LYS A 326 19.37 21.45 -27.13
C LYS A 326 18.96 21.22 -28.58
N LYS A 327 17.65 21.16 -28.87
CA LYS A 327 17.10 21.12 -30.23
C LYS A 327 17.09 22.49 -30.89
N SER A 328 16.87 23.57 -30.15
CA SER A 328 16.92 24.94 -30.70
C SER A 328 18.35 25.41 -30.98
N THR A 329 19.37 24.96 -30.23
CA THR A 329 20.77 25.33 -30.49
C THR A 329 21.41 24.59 -31.68
N ASN A 330 20.93 23.39 -32.04
CA ASN A 330 21.45 22.63 -33.19
C ASN A 330 20.75 22.95 -34.52
N GLY A 331 19.71 23.81 -34.52
CA GLY A 331 18.95 24.17 -35.72
C GLY A 331 19.46 25.42 -36.46
N SER A 332 20.39 26.18 -35.88
CA SER A 332 20.80 27.50 -36.41
C SER A 332 22.18 27.51 -37.07
N SER A 333 22.53 26.44 -37.80
CA SER A 333 23.74 26.39 -38.62
C SER A 333 23.53 25.53 -39.86
N ARG A 334 22.68 26.00 -40.79
CA ARG A 334 22.78 25.78 -42.24
C ARG A 334 21.52 26.30 -42.94
N LYS A 335 21.62 27.52 -43.49
CA LYS A 335 21.19 27.90 -44.85
C LYS A 335 21.19 29.43 -44.97
N ASN A 336 22.19 29.96 -45.66
CA ASN A 336 22.06 31.17 -46.46
C ASN A 336 22.94 30.96 -47.70
N GLN A 337 22.30 30.61 -48.81
CA GLN A 337 22.83 30.84 -50.15
C GLN A 337 21.75 31.61 -50.91
N THR A 338 22.17 32.77 -51.38
CA THR A 338 21.48 33.77 -52.20
C THR A 338 21.13 33.22 -53.59
N PRO A 339 20.19 33.89 -54.29
CA PRO A 339 20.61 34.58 -55.52
C PRO A 339 20.06 36.02 -55.62
N GLY A 340 20.84 36.92 -56.25
CA GLY A 340 20.41 38.24 -56.77
C GLY A 340 19.52 38.09 -58.02
N SER A 341 18.96 39.09 -58.68
CA SER A 341 19.06 40.57 -58.79
C SER A 341 17.61 41.10 -59.00
N SER A 342 17.23 42.37 -59.14
CA SER A 342 17.82 43.60 -59.68
C SER A 342 16.94 44.81 -59.30
N ASN A 343 17.56 46.00 -59.29
CA ASN A 343 17.01 47.34 -59.00
C ASN A 343 15.91 47.81 -59.97
N VAL A 344 14.98 48.65 -59.48
CA VAL A 344 14.51 49.91 -60.11
C VAL A 344 13.96 50.88 -59.03
N THR A 345 14.43 52.12 -59.03
CA THR A 345 13.82 53.39 -58.51
C THR A 345 13.70 54.34 -59.73
N PRO A 346 13.13 55.58 -59.68
CA PRO A 346 12.57 56.40 -58.59
C PRO A 346 11.19 57.05 -58.96
N ASP A 347 10.52 57.77 -58.07
CA ASP A 347 10.28 59.25 -58.10
C ASP A 347 9.06 59.49 -57.18
N SER A 348 8.77 60.61 -56.51
CA SER A 348 9.40 61.91 -56.35
C SER A 348 8.71 62.65 -55.17
N ASP A 349 9.38 63.70 -54.68
CA ASP A 349 8.87 64.96 -54.13
C ASP A 349 8.05 65.07 -52.83
N GLY A 350 8.52 66.01 -51.99
CA GLY A 350 7.62 66.95 -51.31
C GLY A 350 7.79 67.09 -49.80
N SER A 351 8.74 67.93 -49.38
CA SER A 351 8.76 68.68 -48.11
C SER A 351 7.42 69.42 -47.88
N GLU A 352 6.94 69.77 -46.67
CA GLU A 352 7.62 70.39 -45.53
C GLU A 352 6.65 70.56 -44.33
N SER A 353 7.13 70.39 -43.08
CA SER A 353 6.66 70.96 -41.78
C SER A 353 5.20 70.73 -41.30
N SER A 354 4.86 70.45 -40.03
CA SER A 354 5.34 71.00 -38.75
C SER A 354 4.80 70.18 -37.53
N ASP A 355 5.55 70.27 -36.43
CA ASP A 355 5.20 70.18 -34.99
C ASP A 355 4.47 68.96 -34.37
N SER A 356 5.17 68.19 -33.54
CA SER A 356 5.26 68.41 -32.08
C SER A 356 5.65 67.13 -31.28
N ASP A 357 6.62 67.35 -30.38
CA ASP A 357 6.92 66.69 -29.09
C ASP A 357 7.10 65.17 -28.92
N GLY A 358 8.24 64.81 -28.30
CA GLY A 358 8.27 63.75 -27.28
C GLY A 358 9.44 62.76 -27.31
N ASP A 359 10.49 63.08 -26.55
CA ASP A 359 11.37 62.18 -25.77
C ASP A 359 12.25 61.09 -26.44
N ALA A 360 13.57 61.26 -26.30
CA ALA A 360 14.45 60.42 -25.44
C ALA A 360 15.91 60.40 -25.94
N VAL A 361 16.86 60.71 -25.05
CA VAL A 361 18.32 60.55 -25.27
C VAL A 361 18.88 59.53 -24.25
N PRO A 362 19.86 58.68 -24.62
CA PRO A 362 20.15 57.41 -23.96
C PRO A 362 21.39 57.47 -23.05
N ALA A 363 21.54 56.50 -22.13
CA ALA A 363 22.81 56.27 -21.44
C ALA A 363 23.15 54.78 -21.28
N ARG A 364 24.44 54.51 -21.46
CA ARG A 364 25.09 53.21 -21.67
C ARG A 364 25.30 52.39 -20.39
N GLN A 365 25.22 51.07 -20.60
CA GLN A 365 25.92 49.94 -19.97
C GLN A 365 26.78 50.17 -18.72
N ASN A 366 26.53 49.36 -17.68
CA ASN A 366 27.59 48.56 -17.07
C ASN A 366 27.05 47.25 -16.47
N SER A 367 27.81 46.17 -16.67
CA SER A 367 27.45 44.77 -16.42
C SER A 367 27.91 44.27 -15.06
N GLN A 368 27.04 43.51 -14.36
CA GLN A 368 27.42 42.59 -13.28
C GLN A 368 26.57 41.30 -13.33
N PRO A 369 27.10 40.15 -12.88
CA PRO A 369 26.64 38.83 -13.31
C PRO A 369 25.38 38.35 -12.58
N ALA A 370 24.45 37.77 -13.35
CA ALA A 370 23.23 37.15 -12.86
C ALA A 370 23.55 35.93 -11.98
N ARG A 371 23.00 35.93 -10.75
CA ARG A 371 22.87 34.73 -9.90
C ARG A 371 22.02 33.70 -10.64
N VAL A 372 22.48 32.44 -10.64
CA VAL A 372 21.73 31.32 -11.22
C VAL A 372 20.69 30.85 -10.21
N ASP A 373 19.45 31.34 -10.35
CA ASP A 373 18.27 30.87 -9.61
C ASP A 373 17.81 29.50 -10.14
N GLY A 374 18.43 28.44 -9.65
CA GLY A 374 17.98 27.05 -9.90
C GLY A 374 16.99 26.50 -8.87
N GLY A 375 16.73 27.23 -7.78
CA GLY A 375 15.95 26.76 -6.63
C GLY A 375 14.45 27.06 -6.70
N ASP A 376 14.09 28.26 -7.17
CA ASP A 376 12.70 28.75 -7.10
C ASP A 376 11.77 28.09 -8.13
N GLU A 377 12.28 27.75 -9.32
CA GLU A 377 11.50 27.06 -10.36
C GLU A 377 11.11 25.62 -9.99
N ALA A 378 11.98 24.91 -9.24
CA ALA A 378 11.69 23.55 -8.81
C ALA A 378 10.60 23.51 -7.72
N LEU A 379 10.55 24.55 -6.89
CA LEU A 379 9.50 24.72 -5.87
C LEU A 379 8.16 25.09 -6.51
N SER A 380 8.14 25.94 -7.56
CA SER A 380 6.91 26.28 -8.28
C SER A 380 6.30 25.07 -8.98
N ASP A 381 7.12 24.21 -9.61
CA ASP A 381 6.66 22.97 -10.26
C ASP A 381 6.02 21.98 -9.26
N ILE A 382 6.53 21.93 -8.02
CA ILE A 382 6.00 21.09 -6.95
C ILE A 382 4.67 21.66 -6.43
N ASP A 383 4.60 22.97 -6.20
CA ASP A 383 3.38 23.63 -5.74
C ASP A 383 2.26 23.52 -6.78
N ASP A 384 2.57 23.57 -8.07
CA ASP A 384 1.60 23.34 -9.15
C ASP A 384 1.17 21.87 -9.25
N ALA A 385 2.07 20.92 -9.01
CA ALA A 385 1.71 19.51 -8.92
C ALA A 385 0.81 19.23 -7.70
N ILE A 386 1.07 19.86 -6.55
CA ILE A 386 0.21 19.79 -5.36
C ILE A 386 -1.15 20.39 -5.66
N ARG A 387 -1.20 21.59 -6.27
CA ARG A 387 -2.45 22.24 -6.69
C ARG A 387 -3.22 21.42 -7.71
N SER A 388 -2.55 20.71 -8.61
CA SER A 388 -3.18 19.78 -9.57
C SER A 388 -3.81 18.57 -8.86
N ILE A 389 -3.13 17.98 -7.87
CA ILE A 389 -3.68 16.89 -7.05
C ILE A 389 -4.86 17.38 -6.19
N GLU A 390 -4.78 18.59 -5.63
CA GLU A 390 -5.85 19.19 -4.82
C GLU A 390 -7.06 19.60 -5.68
N SER A 391 -6.86 20.18 -6.86
CA SER A 391 -7.93 20.64 -7.79
C SER A 391 -8.61 19.50 -8.54
N THR A 392 -7.94 18.38 -8.78
CA THR A 392 -8.61 17.18 -9.33
C THR A 392 -9.58 16.53 -8.36
N ALA A 393 -9.54 16.86 -7.07
CA ALA A 393 -10.50 16.39 -6.07
C ALA A 393 -11.90 17.04 -6.18
N THR A 394 -12.03 18.18 -6.88
CA THR A 394 -13.27 18.99 -6.89
C THR A 394 -14.17 18.79 -8.13
N ARG A 395 -13.71 18.14 -9.21
CA ARG A 395 -14.52 17.92 -10.43
C ARG A 395 -15.42 16.67 -10.34
N LYS A 396 -16.75 16.87 -10.35
CA LYS A 396 -17.78 15.81 -10.38
C LYS A 396 -17.70 15.03 -11.71
N GLY A 397 -17.57 13.70 -11.66
CA GLY A 397 -17.76 12.83 -12.83
C GLY A 397 -17.02 11.48 -12.85
N LYS A 398 -15.87 11.33 -12.16
CA LYS A 398 -15.13 10.05 -12.02
C LYS A 398 -14.51 9.91 -10.62
N LYS A 399 -15.37 9.97 -9.58
CA LYS A 399 -14.98 10.30 -8.19
C LYS A 399 -14.21 9.21 -7.43
N GLN A 400 -14.43 7.91 -7.68
CA GLN A 400 -13.96 6.85 -6.75
C GLN A 400 -12.52 6.38 -7.02
N LYS A 401 -12.15 6.10 -8.27
CA LYS A 401 -10.76 5.70 -8.64
C LYS A 401 -9.75 6.85 -8.46
N ARG A 402 -10.21 8.11 -8.53
CA ARG A 402 -9.37 9.32 -8.43
C ARG A 402 -9.11 9.76 -6.98
N THR A 403 -10.03 9.51 -6.05
CA THR A 403 -9.88 9.93 -4.64
C THR A 403 -8.96 9.03 -3.83
N THR A 404 -8.94 7.71 -4.09
CA THR A 404 -8.02 6.76 -3.44
C THR A 404 -6.57 6.93 -3.90
N ASP A 405 -6.36 7.19 -5.20
CA ASP A 405 -5.05 7.48 -5.79
C ASP A 405 -4.44 8.76 -5.19
N ASN A 406 -5.26 9.79 -4.95
CA ASN A 406 -4.81 11.03 -4.33
C ASN A 406 -4.39 10.85 -2.86
N ALA A 407 -5.11 10.03 -2.08
CA ALA A 407 -4.76 9.77 -0.69
C ALA A 407 -3.39 9.08 -0.55
N MET A 408 -3.11 8.10 -1.42
CA MET A 408 -1.79 7.46 -1.49
C MET A 408 -0.69 8.47 -1.86
N ARG A 409 -0.93 9.31 -2.87
CA ARG A 409 0.02 10.36 -3.28
C ARG A 409 0.34 11.32 -2.15
N PHE A 410 -0.66 11.80 -1.42
CA PHE A 410 -0.45 12.69 -0.27
C PHE A 410 0.31 12.00 0.86
N PHE A 411 0.01 10.72 1.15
CA PHE A 411 0.73 9.94 2.15
C PHE A 411 2.21 9.78 1.81
N ILE A 412 2.54 9.43 0.56
CA ILE A 412 3.92 9.27 0.08
C ILE A 412 4.66 10.62 0.09
N ASN A 413 4.02 11.67 -0.43
CA ASN A 413 4.63 12.99 -0.62
C ASN A 413 4.44 13.95 0.55
N ALA A 414 4.06 13.45 1.73
CA ALA A 414 3.85 14.28 2.91
C ALA A 414 5.05 15.19 3.21
N ARG A 415 6.29 14.73 2.93
CA ARG A 415 7.53 15.51 3.08
C ARG A 415 7.52 16.83 2.29
N SER A 416 6.86 16.87 1.14
CA SER A 416 6.75 18.05 0.27
C SER A 416 5.60 18.98 0.66
N LEU A 417 4.82 18.64 1.68
CA LEU A 417 3.67 19.43 2.13
C LEU A 417 4.03 20.27 3.37
N ARG A 418 3.25 21.34 3.60
CA ARG A 418 3.49 22.30 4.69
C ARG A 418 2.57 22.07 5.90
N GLY A 419 3.02 22.53 7.08
CA GLY A 419 2.25 22.48 8.33
C GLY A 419 1.83 21.06 8.72
N ARG A 420 0.61 20.91 9.25
CA ARG A 420 0.06 19.60 9.69
C ARG A 420 0.01 18.55 8.57
N LYS A 421 -0.03 18.96 7.30
CA LYS A 421 -0.01 18.06 6.13
C LYS A 421 1.34 17.35 5.96
N ARG A 422 2.40 17.79 6.64
CA ARG A 422 3.71 17.11 6.63
C ARG A 422 3.70 15.79 7.41
N CYS A 423 2.77 15.61 8.34
CA CYS A 423 2.61 14.37 9.09
C CYS A 423 1.96 13.28 8.24
N ARG A 424 2.53 12.08 8.15
CA ARG A 424 1.92 10.97 7.40
C ARG A 424 0.58 10.52 7.99
N ARG A 425 0.50 10.45 9.32
CA ARG A 425 -0.73 10.08 10.06
C ARG A 425 -1.88 11.07 9.83
N PHE A 426 -1.61 12.33 9.49
CA PHE A 426 -2.65 13.30 9.15
C PHE A 426 -3.48 12.83 7.93
N HIS A 427 -2.80 12.33 6.90
CA HIS A 427 -3.48 11.85 5.68
C HIS A 427 -4.33 10.61 5.94
N LEU A 428 -3.88 9.72 6.83
CA LEU A 428 -4.65 8.55 7.26
C LEU A 428 -5.92 8.95 8.01
N ASN A 429 -5.77 9.83 9.01
CA ASN A 429 -6.89 10.34 9.79
C ASN A 429 -7.89 11.09 8.92
N ARG A 430 -7.43 11.83 7.91
CA ARG A 430 -8.27 12.47 6.91
C ARG A 430 -8.99 11.45 6.03
N PHE A 431 -8.30 10.41 5.56
CA PHE A 431 -8.85 9.38 4.67
C PHE A 431 -9.98 8.59 5.32
N TYR A 432 -9.81 8.19 6.59
CA TYR A 432 -10.84 7.47 7.36
C TYR A 432 -11.82 8.37 8.11
N LYS A 433 -11.61 9.70 8.07
CA LYS A 433 -12.34 10.68 8.90
C LYS A 433 -12.29 10.37 10.40
N ASN A 434 -11.15 9.92 10.91
CA ASN A 434 -10.99 9.55 12.32
C ASN A 434 -11.31 10.71 13.27
N SER A 435 -11.06 11.96 12.87
CA SER A 435 -11.39 13.15 13.65
C SER A 435 -12.88 13.51 13.69
N ALA A 436 -13.69 12.96 12.78
CA ALA A 436 -15.14 13.21 12.72
C ALA A 436 -15.93 12.09 13.42
N ILE A 437 -15.26 11.07 13.94
CA ILE A 437 -15.89 10.02 14.73
C ILE A 437 -16.32 10.68 16.04
N PRO A 438 -17.63 10.71 16.36
CA PRO A 438 -18.07 11.15 17.68
C PRO A 438 -17.27 10.39 18.71
N THR A 439 -16.69 11.08 19.69
CA THR A 439 -16.02 10.43 20.80
C THR A 439 -17.11 10.17 21.84
N PRO A 440 -17.84 9.03 21.82
CA PRO A 440 -18.58 8.67 23.02
C PRO A 440 -17.54 8.55 24.14
N ALA A 441 -17.94 8.86 25.37
CA ALA A 441 -17.11 8.60 26.54
C ALA A 441 -16.48 7.20 26.37
N PRO A 442 -15.14 7.09 26.40
CA PRO A 442 -14.48 5.86 26.01
C PRO A 442 -14.95 4.76 26.96
N CYS A 443 -15.64 3.75 26.44
CA CYS A 443 -16.25 2.71 27.25
C CYS A 443 -15.24 1.83 28.00
N CYS A 444 -13.95 1.92 27.64
CA CYS A 444 -12.82 1.27 28.31
C CYS A 444 -11.49 1.91 27.87
N ASP A 445 -10.39 1.57 28.54
CA ASP A 445 -9.03 2.03 28.18
C ASP A 445 -8.56 1.61 26.79
N ARG A 446 -9.13 0.53 26.25
CA ARG A 446 -8.86 0.11 24.87
C ARG A 446 -9.49 1.04 23.84
N CYS A 447 -10.60 1.69 24.19
CA CYS A 447 -11.33 2.60 23.30
C CYS A 447 -10.91 4.08 23.45
N LYS A 448 -10.10 4.40 24.47
CA LYS A 448 -9.52 5.74 24.64
C LYS A 448 -8.60 6.06 23.45
N PRO A 449 -8.76 7.21 22.78
CA PRO A 449 -7.75 7.71 21.85
C PRO A 449 -6.40 7.82 22.56
N LYS A 450 -5.36 7.27 21.95
CA LYS A 450 -4.00 7.27 22.50
C LYS A 450 -3.09 8.06 21.56
N VAL A 451 -2.24 8.89 22.13
CA VAL A 451 -1.22 9.63 21.38
C VAL A 451 -0.08 8.68 21.02
N PRO A 452 0.40 8.65 19.77
CA PRO A 452 1.53 7.82 19.40
C PRO A 452 2.80 8.25 20.13
N LYS A 453 3.57 7.28 20.64
CA LYS A 453 4.91 7.52 21.21
C LYS A 453 5.91 7.91 20.11
N VAL A 454 5.77 7.29 18.94
CA VAL A 454 6.53 7.58 17.72
C VAL A 454 5.55 7.72 16.56
N CYS A 455 5.52 8.89 15.94
CA CYS A 455 4.50 9.22 14.95
C CYS A 455 4.87 8.70 13.55
N CYS A 456 5.85 9.33 12.89
CA CYS A 456 6.33 8.94 11.56
C CYS A 456 7.71 9.53 11.29
N ASP A 457 8.39 9.09 10.23
CA ASP A 457 9.74 9.55 9.81
C ASP A 457 9.85 11.08 9.62
N LEU A 458 8.72 11.76 9.43
CA LEU A 458 8.67 13.22 9.24
C LEU A 458 8.40 14.00 10.53
N CYS A 459 7.80 13.35 11.54
CA CYS A 459 7.50 13.95 12.84
C CYS A 459 8.57 13.62 13.88
N ASP A 460 9.08 12.39 13.86
CA ASP A 460 10.05 11.86 14.82
C ASP A 460 11.18 11.12 14.07
N PRO A 461 11.98 11.80 13.21
CA PRO A 461 12.93 11.16 12.31
C PRO A 461 13.92 10.24 13.03
N ASP A 462 14.53 10.71 14.12
CA ASP A 462 15.55 9.95 14.85
C ASP A 462 14.95 8.73 15.55
N ARG A 463 13.72 8.87 16.10
CA ARG A 463 13.02 7.76 16.76
C ARG A 463 12.62 6.69 15.75
N VAL A 464 12.14 7.07 14.57
CA VAL A 464 11.83 6.10 13.51
C VAL A 464 13.09 5.45 12.98
N LYS A 465 14.17 6.21 12.77
CA LYS A 465 15.47 5.66 12.35
C LYS A 465 15.97 4.62 13.36
N ALA A 466 15.87 4.88 14.67
CA ALA A 466 16.27 3.94 15.71
C ALA A 466 15.44 2.63 15.73
N MET A 467 14.25 2.61 15.13
CA MET A 467 13.41 1.41 15.01
C MET A 467 13.77 0.54 13.80
N ILE A 468 14.61 1.04 12.90
CA ILE A 468 15.03 0.40 11.65
C ILE A 468 16.52 0.10 11.77
N ASN A 469 16.95 -1.13 11.46
CA ASN A 469 18.37 -1.45 11.47
C ASN A 469 19.13 -0.55 10.48
N GLU A 470 20.27 -0.02 10.91
CA GLU A 470 21.14 0.72 9.99
C GLU A 470 21.69 -0.20 8.91
N ARG A 471 21.76 0.30 7.67
CA ARG A 471 22.42 -0.45 6.59
C ARG A 471 23.92 -0.30 6.71
N ASP A 472 24.65 -1.38 6.50
CA ASP A 472 26.12 -1.40 6.58
C ASP A 472 26.79 -0.43 5.58
N ASP A 473 26.13 -0.08 4.47
CA ASP A 473 26.64 0.88 3.46
C ASP A 473 26.47 2.35 3.88
N GLU A 474 25.63 2.65 4.88
CA GLU A 474 25.46 4.01 5.44
C GLU A 474 26.43 4.29 6.60
N ARG A 475 27.17 3.29 7.10
CA ARG A 475 28.15 3.42 8.20
C ARG A 475 29.44 4.17 7.85
N GLN A 476 29.61 4.68 6.64
CA GLN A 476 30.75 5.52 6.29
C GLN A 476 30.36 7.00 6.19
N PRO A 477 30.51 7.81 7.26
CA PRO A 477 30.82 9.21 7.06
C PRO A 477 32.22 9.28 6.46
N ALA A 478 32.36 9.94 5.32
CA ALA A 478 33.64 10.22 4.69
C ALA A 478 34.53 11.05 5.63
N THR A 479 35.32 10.40 6.47
CA THR A 479 36.51 11.00 7.04
C THR A 479 37.45 11.24 5.87
N ARG A 480 37.54 12.50 5.41
CA ARG A 480 38.63 12.97 4.55
C ARG A 480 39.95 12.86 5.33
N GLY A 481 40.47 11.64 5.43
CA GLY A 481 41.85 11.37 5.80
C GLY A 481 42.67 11.34 4.52
N SER A 482 43.57 12.30 4.37
CA SER A 482 44.58 12.28 3.32
C SER A 482 45.50 11.07 3.52
N SER A 483 45.28 10.00 2.77
CA SER A 483 46.28 8.95 2.60
C SER A 483 46.54 8.74 1.11
N SER A 484 47.67 9.23 0.64
CA SER A 484 48.22 8.91 -0.66
C SER A 484 48.65 7.44 -0.69
N SER A 485 47.81 6.54 -1.22
CA SER A 485 48.25 5.20 -1.63
C SER A 485 48.15 5.09 -3.15
N LYS A 486 49.30 5.05 -3.80
CA LYS A 486 49.45 4.74 -5.23
C LYS A 486 48.79 3.38 -5.54
N ARG A 487 48.04 3.31 -6.65
CA ARG A 487 47.52 2.05 -7.20
C ARG A 487 48.69 1.14 -7.58
N PRO A 488 48.73 -0.15 -7.20
CA PRO A 488 49.66 -1.10 -7.81
C PRO A 488 49.18 -1.42 -9.23
N SER A 489 50.09 -1.29 -10.21
CA SER A 489 49.90 -1.78 -11.57
C SER A 489 49.92 -3.31 -11.57
N LEU A 490 48.86 -3.94 -12.07
CA LEU A 490 48.86 -5.38 -12.33
C LEU A 490 49.85 -5.70 -13.45
N ALA A 491 50.98 -6.33 -13.11
CA ALA A 491 51.84 -7.00 -14.06
C ALA A 491 51.29 -8.40 -14.34
N LEU A 492 51.13 -8.75 -15.61
CA LEU A 492 50.75 -10.09 -16.07
C LEU A 492 51.88 -11.09 -15.77
N THR A 493 51.53 -12.27 -15.27
CA THR A 493 52.50 -13.35 -15.00
C THR A 493 53.05 -13.95 -16.30
N HIS A 494 54.29 -14.43 -16.24
CA HIS A 494 55.05 -15.01 -17.36
C HIS A 494 54.33 -16.17 -18.08
N SER A 495 53.39 -16.86 -17.41
CA SER A 495 52.55 -17.91 -18.01
C SER A 495 51.45 -17.36 -18.94
N ALA A 496 50.97 -16.14 -18.72
CA ALA A 496 49.96 -15.49 -19.57
C ALA A 496 50.55 -14.99 -20.90
N GLN A 497 51.85 -14.66 -20.92
CA GLN A 497 52.56 -14.25 -22.14
C GLN A 497 52.84 -15.43 -23.08
N GLN A 498 53.09 -16.63 -22.55
CA GLN A 498 53.29 -17.83 -23.38
C GLN A 498 52.00 -18.34 -24.04
N LEU A 499 50.85 -18.22 -23.36
CA LEU A 499 49.55 -18.61 -23.92
C LEU A 499 49.11 -17.68 -25.07
N HIS A 500 49.47 -16.39 -24.99
CA HIS A 500 49.12 -15.41 -26.03
C HIS A 500 49.93 -15.60 -27.32
N ALA A 501 51.17 -16.07 -27.23
CA ALA A 501 52.02 -16.35 -28.39
C ALA A 501 51.64 -17.63 -29.16
N ALA A 502 51.06 -18.63 -28.47
CA ALA A 502 50.62 -19.88 -29.09
C ALA A 502 49.31 -19.75 -29.89
N LEU A 503 48.43 -18.81 -29.51
CA LEU A 503 47.12 -18.60 -30.15
C LEU A 503 47.16 -17.79 -31.46
N HIS A 504 48.33 -17.25 -31.85
CA HIS A 504 48.51 -16.49 -33.10
C HIS A 504 49.23 -17.26 -34.22
N ARG A 505 49.41 -18.59 -34.07
CA ARG A 505 50.03 -19.45 -35.10
C ARG A 505 49.13 -20.61 -35.59
N TRP A 506 47.81 -20.46 -35.51
CA TRP A 506 46.83 -21.37 -36.14
C TRP A 506 45.80 -20.58 -36.94
#